data_AF-A0A428NM89-F1
#
_entry.id   AF-A0A428NM89-F1
#
_cell.length_a   1.000
_cell.length_b   1.000
_cell.length_c   1.000
_cell.angle_alpha   90.00
_cell.angle_beta   90.00
_cell.angle_gamma   90.00
#
_symmetry.space_group_name_H-M   'P 1'
#
loop_
_entity.id
_entity.type
_entity.pdbx_description
1 polymer ?
#
loop_
_entity_poly.entity_id
_entity_poly.type
_entity_poly.pdbx_seq_one_letter_code
_entity_poly.pdbx_strand_id
1 'polypeptide(L)'
;MTGILFNYTVPLMLSNQGAGWGQKIGLFFGGITLVYLIPYVLMFPETKGRTYHELDELFEQHVPAWRFASTKTSHQVELEAKAAESEKS
;
A
#
# COMPACT_ATOMS: atom_id res chain seq x y z
N MET A 1 0.40 3.83 -25.63
CA MET A 1 1.40 4.91 -25.84
C MET A 1 2.60 4.75 -24.90
N THR A 2 2.40 4.53 -23.59
CA THR A 2 3.50 4.33 -22.62
C THR A 2 4.37 3.09 -22.87
N GLY A 3 3.78 1.95 -23.27
CA GLY A 3 4.52 0.70 -23.49
C GLY A 3 5.53 0.74 -24.64
N ILE A 4 5.25 1.46 -25.73
CA ILE A 4 6.19 1.57 -26.87
C ILE A 4 7.43 2.37 -26.46
N LEU A 5 7.23 3.46 -25.73
CA LEU A 5 8.31 4.29 -25.21
C LEU A 5 9.20 3.48 -24.25
N PHE A 6 8.60 2.72 -23.34
CA PHE A 6 9.35 1.91 -22.38
C PHE A 6 10.19 0.82 -23.08
N ASN A 7 9.61 0.11 -24.03
CA ASN A 7 10.30 -0.94 -24.78
C ASN A 7 11.42 -0.42 -25.68
N TYR A 8 11.34 0.84 -26.14
CA TYR A 8 12.41 1.45 -26.92
C TYR A 8 13.53 2.02 -26.05
N THR A 9 13.16 2.69 -24.95
CA THR A 9 14.13 3.49 -24.16
C THR A 9 14.92 2.63 -23.17
N VAL A 10 14.32 1.59 -22.59
CA VAL A 10 15.00 0.72 -21.61
C VAL A 10 16.19 -0.04 -22.21
N PRO A 11 16.09 -0.64 -23.41
CA PRO A 11 17.25 -1.25 -24.06
C PRO A 11 18.38 -0.25 -24.35
N LEU A 12 18.05 0.98 -24.75
CA LEU A 12 19.05 2.03 -25.00
C LEU A 12 19.76 2.47 -23.73
N MET A 13 19.05 2.53 -22.60
CA MET A 13 19.62 2.83 -21.28
C MET A 13 20.56 1.73 -20.78
N LEU A 14 20.28 0.47 -21.13
CA LEU A 14 21.11 -0.69 -20.76
C LEU A 14 22.32 -0.87 -21.70
N SER A 15 22.17 -0.50 -22.98
CA SER A 15 23.23 -0.67 -23.98
C SER A 15 24.40 0.30 -23.77
N ASN A 16 25.63 -0.17 -24.04
CA ASN A 16 26.84 0.64 -23.95
C ASN A 16 27.08 1.56 -25.17
N GLN A 17 26.26 1.42 -26.22
CA GLN A 17 26.27 2.31 -27.39
C GLN A 17 25.32 3.52 -27.22
N GLY A 18 24.48 3.51 -26.18
CA GLY A 18 23.53 4.57 -25.84
C GLY A 18 23.91 5.28 -24.53
N ALA A 19 22.95 5.43 -23.62
CA ALA A 19 23.18 6.10 -22.34
C ALA A 19 24.11 5.32 -21.38
N GLY A 20 24.29 4.00 -21.58
CA GLY A 20 25.31 3.22 -20.87
C GLY A 20 25.12 3.11 -19.36
N TRP A 21 23.89 3.20 -18.85
CA TRP A 21 23.62 3.22 -17.41
C TRP A 21 23.81 1.85 -16.75
N GLY A 22 23.75 0.76 -17.52
CA GLY A 22 23.93 -0.61 -17.02
C GLY A 22 23.03 -0.86 -15.79
N GLN A 23 23.62 -1.36 -14.71
CA GLN A 23 22.90 -1.64 -13.45
C GLN A 23 22.36 -0.39 -12.72
N LYS A 24 22.84 0.82 -13.03
CA LYS A 24 22.39 2.06 -12.37
C LYS A 24 20.93 2.40 -12.69
N ILE A 25 20.38 1.84 -13.77
CA ILE A 25 18.97 1.99 -14.12
C ILE A 25 18.03 1.45 -13.03
N GLY A 26 18.49 0.47 -12.23
CA GLY A 26 17.76 -0.04 -11.08
C GLY A 26 17.54 1.02 -9.99
N LEU A 27 18.49 1.94 -9.82
CA LEU A 27 18.35 3.06 -8.87
C LEU A 27 17.35 4.11 -9.38
N PHE A 28 17.29 4.33 -10.70
CA PHE A 28 16.30 5.22 -11.30
C PHE A 28 14.88 4.71 -11.10
N PHE A 29 14.61 3.47 -11.50
CA PHE A 29 13.27 2.88 -11.35
C PHE A 29 12.92 2.58 -9.89
N GLY A 30 13.89 2.13 -9.09
CA GLY A 30 13.71 1.93 -7.65
C GLY A 30 13.39 3.26 -6.93
N GLY A 31 14.12 4.33 -7.27
CA GLY A 31 13.87 5.66 -6.71
C GLY A 31 12.49 6.21 -7.07
N ILE A 32 12.10 6.10 -8.35
CA ILE A 32 10.76 6.53 -8.80
C ILE A 32 9.67 5.72 -8.11
N THR A 33 9.84 4.39 -8.03
CA THR A 33 8.88 3.51 -7.34
C THR A 33 8.75 3.91 -5.86
N LEU A 34 9.85 4.20 -5.18
CA LEU A 34 9.84 4.61 -3.78
C LEU A 34 9.11 5.95 -3.58
N VAL A 35 9.37 6.93 -4.45
CA VAL A 35 8.67 8.24 -4.42
C VAL A 35 7.17 8.06 -4.60
N TYR A 36 6.74 7.13 -5.46
CA TYR A 36 5.32 6.84 -5.66
C TYR A 36 4.70 6.03 -4.51
N LEU A 37 5.50 5.19 -3.85
CA LEU A 37 5.08 4.38 -2.72
C LEU A 37 4.76 5.23 -1.47
N ILE A 38 5.46 6.35 -1.26
CA ILE A 38 5.26 7.22 -0.09
C ILE A 38 3.81 7.72 0.01
N PRO A 39 3.24 8.46 -0.97
CA PRO A 39 1.85 8.90 -0.88
C PRO A 39 0.88 7.72 -0.94
N TYR A 40 1.24 6.62 -1.61
CA TYR A 40 0.41 5.42 -1.63
C TYR A 40 0.19 4.87 -0.21
N VAL A 41 1.27 4.66 0.55
CA VAL A 41 1.18 4.15 1.93
C VAL A 41 0.50 5.16 2.86
N LEU A 42 0.70 6.46 2.65
CA LEU A 42 0.18 7.47 3.56
C LEU A 42 -1.29 7.82 3.32
N MET A 43 -1.76 7.76 2.06
CA MET A 43 -3.10 8.22 1.68
C MET A 43 -4.08 7.09 1.34
N PHE A 44 -3.63 5.90 0.95
CA PHE A 44 -4.55 4.80 0.64
C PHE A 44 -4.84 3.97 1.90
N PRO A 45 -6.07 4.02 2.44
CA PRO A 45 -6.45 3.19 3.57
C PRO A 45 -6.60 1.72 3.15
N GLU A 46 -6.11 0.81 3.98
CA GLU A 46 -6.36 -0.63 3.82
C GLU A 46 -7.80 -0.94 4.27
N THR A 47 -8.67 -1.29 3.32
CA THR A 47 -10.10 -1.55 3.55
C THR A 47 -10.46 -3.04 3.50
N LYS A 48 -9.50 -3.92 3.20
CA LYS A 48 -9.77 -5.35 3.06
C LYS A 48 -10.26 -5.97 4.37
N GLY A 49 -11.39 -6.67 4.30
CA GLY A 49 -11.94 -7.44 5.42
C GLY A 49 -12.67 -6.62 6.48
N ARG A 50 -12.93 -5.34 6.23
CA ARG A 50 -13.74 -4.47 7.11
C ARG A 50 -15.14 -4.28 6.55
N THR A 51 -16.12 -4.19 7.44
CA THR A 51 -17.50 -3.79 7.10
C THR A 51 -17.58 -2.28 6.92
N TYR A 52 -18.61 -1.79 6.21
CA TYR A 52 -18.82 -0.34 6.02
C TYR A 52 -18.94 0.41 7.34
N HIS A 53 -19.62 -0.18 8.32
CA HIS A 53 -19.77 0.42 9.64
C HIS A 53 -18.43 0.57 10.37
N GLU A 54 -17.55 -0.44 10.28
CA GLU A 54 -16.22 -0.37 10.88
C GLU A 54 -15.31 0.66 10.20
N LEU A 55 -15.52 0.92 8.91
CA LEU A 55 -14.80 1.97 8.19
C LEU A 55 -15.27 3.36 8.63
N ASP A 56 -16.58 3.56 8.75
CA ASP A 56 -17.15 4.83 9.23
C ASP A 56 -16.64 5.18 10.64
N GLU A 57 -16.59 4.20 11.56
CA GLU A 57 -16.00 4.40 12.89
C GLU A 57 -14.53 4.87 12.83
N LEU A 58 -13.72 4.29 11.93
CA LEU A 58 -12.31 4.67 11.78
C LEU A 58 -12.14 6.07 11.19
N PHE A 59 -13.02 6.47 10.26
CA PHE A 59 -13.03 7.81 9.70
C PHE A 59 -13.45 8.84 10.76
N GLU A 60 -14.45 8.53 11.59
CA GLU A 60 -14.90 9.40 12.67
C GLU A 60 -13.83 9.58 13.77
N GLN A 61 -13.07 8.51 14.06
CA GLN A 61 -11.90 8.56 14.93
C GLN A 61 -10.66 9.25 14.31
N HIS A 62 -10.76 9.76 13.07
CA HIS A 62 -9.69 10.45 12.35
C HIS A 62 -8.37 9.64 12.32
N VAL A 63 -8.49 8.32 12.21
CA VAL A 63 -7.32 7.45 12.17
C VAL A 63 -6.58 7.70 10.85
N PRO A 64 -5.24 7.85 10.85
CA PRO A 64 -4.50 7.97 9.60
C PRO A 64 -4.64 6.67 8.79
N ALA A 65 -4.77 6.80 7.47
CA ALA A 65 -5.01 5.67 6.54
C ALA A 65 -4.02 4.51 6.73
N TRP A 66 -2.75 4.80 7.03
CA TRP A 66 -1.72 3.80 7.30
C TRP A 66 -1.92 2.99 8.60
N ARG A 67 -2.82 3.43 9.50
CA ARG A 67 -3.19 2.71 10.75
C ARG A 67 -4.53 2.01 10.68
N PHE A 68 -5.23 2.07 9.54
CA PHE A 68 -6.51 1.36 9.37
C PHE A 68 -6.35 -0.15 9.58
N ALA A 69 -5.22 -0.75 9.24
CA ALA A 69 -5.00 -2.18 9.49
C ALA A 69 -4.81 -2.53 10.98
N SER A 70 -4.16 -1.66 11.76
CA SER A 70 -3.78 -1.96 13.15
C SER A 70 -4.76 -1.47 14.20
N THR A 71 -5.74 -0.65 13.83
CA THR A 71 -6.69 -0.07 14.77
C THR A 71 -7.86 -1.04 14.99
N LYS A 72 -8.02 -1.51 16.23
CA LYS A 72 -9.16 -2.35 16.62
C LYS A 72 -10.43 -1.51 16.66
N THR A 73 -11.45 -1.94 15.93
CA THR A 73 -12.76 -1.28 15.90
C THR A 73 -13.69 -1.88 16.95
N SER A 74 -14.70 -1.14 17.40
CA SER A 74 -15.62 -1.53 18.48
C SER A 74 -16.30 -2.88 18.20
N HIS A 75 -16.67 -3.11 16.94
CA HIS A 75 -17.26 -4.37 16.46
C HIS A 75 -16.32 -5.59 16.63
N GLN A 76 -15.01 -5.44 16.40
CA GLN A 76 -14.03 -6.50 16.62
C GLN A 76 -13.85 -6.82 18.10
N VAL A 77 -13.89 -5.79 18.96
CA VAL A 77 -13.82 -5.97 20.41
C VAL A 77 -15.05 -6.72 20.94
N GLU A 78 -16.24 -6.44 20.41
CA GLU A 78 -17.47 -7.15 20.80
C GLU A 78 -17.47 -8.62 20.35
N LEU A 79 -16.95 -8.92 19.16
CA LEU A 79 -16.80 -10.30 18.68
C LEU A 79 -15.77 -11.10 19.49
N GLU A 80 -14.63 -10.48 19.83
CA GLU A 80 -13.63 -11.09 20.73
C GLU A 80 -14.23 -11.36 22.13
N ALA A 81 -15.05 -10.42 22.66
CA ALA A 81 -15.72 -10.59 23.94
C ALA A 81 -16.74 -11.75 23.90
N LYS A 82 -17.58 -11.84 22.86
CA LYS A 82 -18.54 -12.94 22.70
C LYS A 82 -17.86 -14.29 22.49
N ALA A 83 -16.73 -14.33 21.78
CA ALA A 83 -15.94 -15.55 21.61
C ALA A 83 -15.32 -16.02 22.95
N ALA A 84 -14.77 -15.09 23.73
CA ALA A 84 -14.20 -15.40 25.05
C ALA A 84 -15.26 -15.85 26.07
N GLU A 85 -16.49 -15.35 25.99
CA GLU A 85 -17.62 -15.81 26.81
C GLU A 85 -18.10 -17.21 26.39
N SER A 86 -18.11 -17.51 25.09
CA SER A 86 -18.46 -18.84 24.57
C SER A 86 -17.44 -19.92 24.91
N GLU A 87 -16.16 -19.58 25.08
CA GLU A 87 -15.11 -20.53 25.46
C GLU A 87 -15.06 -20.80 26.97
N LYS A 88 -15.72 -19.93 27.76
CA LYS A 88 -15.80 -20.02 29.22
C LYS A 88 -17.07 -20.71 29.72
N SER A 89 -18.01 -21.03 28.83
CA SER A 89 -19.25 -21.78 29.10
C SER A 89 -19.12 -23.26 28.71
#